data_AF-A0A7T7HD45-F1
#
_entry.id   AF-A0A7T7HD45-F1
#
_cell.length_a   1.000
_cell.length_b   1.000
_cell.length_c   1.000
_cell.angle_alpha   90.00
_cell.angle_beta   90.00
_cell.angle_gamma   90.00
#
_symmetry.space_group_name_H-M   'P 1'
#
loop_
_entity.id
_entity.type
_entity.pdbx_description
1 polymer ?
#
loop_
_entity_poly.entity_id
_entity_poly.type
_entity_poly.pdbx_seq_one_letter_code
_entity_poly.pdbx_strand_id
1 'polypeptide(L)'
;MKLPIIRQLYQNCTEEQLDATLEVLEKFTEFRGVSDEDLDVAGELITNICGAQEVHAQVKAGASEKDALNGFAQKVMGSIDR
;
A
#
# COMPACT_ATOMS: atom_id res chain seq x y z
N MET A 1 6.83 3.33 -2.41
CA MET A 1 5.79 3.63 -1.39
C MET A 1 5.76 5.12 -1.07
N LYS A 2 4.59 5.75 -1.10
CA LYS A 2 4.37 7.20 -0.93
C LYS A 2 3.38 7.46 0.22
N LEU A 3 3.87 8.02 1.33
CA LEU A 3 3.07 8.21 2.55
C LEU A 3 1.74 8.99 2.33
N PRO A 4 1.70 10.08 1.53
CA PRO A 4 0.43 10.77 1.27
C PRO A 4 -0.62 9.88 0.59
N ILE A 5 -0.20 9.00 -0.32
CA ILE A 5 -1.10 8.05 -1.02
C ILE A 5 -1.60 7.01 -0.02
N ILE A 6 -0.70 6.45 0.78
CA ILE A 6 -1.04 5.42 1.78
C ILE A 6 -2.07 5.95 2.78
N ARG A 7 -1.88 7.17 3.28
CA ARG A 7 -2.85 7.83 4.15
C ARG A 7 -4.20 7.99 3.46
N GLN A 8 -4.21 8.47 2.22
CA GLN A 8 -5.44 8.64 1.45
C GLN A 8 -6.19 7.30 1.30
N LEU A 9 -5.49 6.21 0.97
CA LEU A 9 -6.09 4.87 0.83
C LEU A 9 -6.61 4.33 2.16
N TYR A 10 -5.81 4.39 3.23
CA TYR A 10 -6.21 3.93 4.56
C TYR A 10 -7.46 4.67 5.07
N GLN A 11 -7.53 6.00 4.91
CA GLN A 11 -8.64 6.80 5.45
C GLN A 11 -9.93 6.71 4.62
N ASN A 12 -9.84 6.37 3.33
CA ASN A 12 -10.96 6.49 2.39
C ASN A 12 -11.37 5.17 1.74
N CYS A 13 -10.70 4.06 2.05
CA CYS A 13 -11.03 2.74 1.53
C CYS A 13 -11.16 1.73 2.67
N THR A 14 -12.13 0.82 2.54
CA THR A 14 -12.24 -0.35 3.41
C THR A 14 -11.16 -1.37 3.05
N GLU A 15 -10.82 -2.27 3.98
CA GLU A 15 -9.87 -3.36 3.70
C GLU A 15 -10.34 -4.25 2.54
N GLU A 16 -11.65 -4.54 2.45
CA GLU A 16 -12.22 -5.32 1.34
C GLU A 16 -12.01 -4.64 -0.02
N GLN A 17 -12.14 -3.31 -0.09
CA GLN A 17 -11.86 -2.56 -1.33
C GLN A 17 -10.37 -2.65 -1.69
N LEU A 18 -9.48 -2.59 -0.70
CA LEU A 18 -8.04 -2.68 -0.90
C LEU A 18 -7.63 -4.09 -1.36
N ASP A 19 -8.17 -5.13 -0.72
CA ASP A 19 -7.96 -6.55 -1.08
C ASP A 19 -8.43 -6.84 -2.51
N ALA A 20 -9.67 -6.46 -2.84
CA ALA A 20 -10.21 -6.66 -4.18
C ALA A 20 -9.40 -5.91 -5.26
N THR A 21 -8.89 -4.72 -4.94
CA THR A 21 -8.05 -3.96 -5.87
C THR A 21 -6.69 -4.62 -6.06
N LEU A 22 -6.09 -5.16 -4.99
CA LEU A 22 -4.84 -5.93 -5.08
C LEU A 22 -5.00 -7.15 -5.97
N GLU A 23 -6.07 -7.93 -5.80
CA GLU A 23 -6.33 -9.11 -6.63
C GLU A 23 -6.39 -8.75 -8.11
N VAL A 24 -7.08 -7.66 -8.46
CA VAL A 24 -7.16 -7.19 -9.86
C VAL A 24 -5.79 -6.76 -10.39
N LEU A 25 -5.00 -6.04 -9.60
CA LEU A 25 -3.67 -5.57 -10.01
C LEU A 25 -2.67 -6.73 -10.14
N GLU A 26 -2.76 -7.75 -9.28
CA GLU A 26 -1.95 -8.98 -9.42
C GLU A 26 -2.30 -9.73 -10.71
N LYS A 27 -3.58 -9.86 -11.05
CA LYS A 27 -3.99 -10.45 -12.33
C LYS A 27 -3.58 -9.61 -13.53
N PHE A 28 -3.52 -8.29 -13.38
CA PHE A 28 -2.97 -7.41 -14.39
C PHE A 28 -1.48 -7.69 -14.61
N THR A 29 -0.66 -7.77 -13.56
CA THR A 29 0.79 -8.01 -13.70
C THR A 29 1.15 -9.43 -14.18
N GLU A 30 0.26 -10.41 -14.02
CA GLU A 30 0.40 -11.77 -14.59
C GLU A 30 0.25 -11.80 -16.13
N PHE A 31 -0.35 -10.77 -16.75
CA PHE A 31 -0.54 -10.75 -18.19
C PHE A 31 0.76 -10.41 -18.93
N ARG A 32 1.23 -11.33 -19.79
CA ARG A 32 2.50 -11.17 -20.52
C ARG A 32 2.58 -9.97 -21.48
N GLY A 33 1.44 -9.38 -21.83
CA GLY A 33 1.38 -8.24 -22.75
C GLY A 33 1.38 -6.88 -22.06
N VAL A 34 1.51 -6.83 -20.73
CA VAL A 34 1.67 -5.58 -20.00
C VAL A 34 3.06 -5.00 -20.30
N SER A 35 3.13 -3.69 -20.51
CA SER A 35 4.40 -3.00 -20.74
C SER A 35 5.21 -2.88 -19.45
N ASP A 36 6.53 -2.71 -19.55
CA ASP A 36 7.37 -2.52 -18.37
C ASP A 36 6.96 -1.25 -17.58
N GLU A 37 6.55 -0.18 -18.27
CA GLU A 37 6.05 1.05 -17.63
C GLU A 37 4.76 0.79 -16.84
N ASP A 38 3.83 0.03 -17.42
CA ASP A 38 2.58 -0.34 -16.74
C ASP A 38 2.84 -1.28 -15.54
N LEU A 39 3.84 -2.18 -15.64
CA LEU A 39 4.27 -3.02 -14.53
C LEU A 39 4.87 -2.19 -13.39
N ASP A 40 5.69 -1.19 -13.70
CA ASP A 40 6.27 -0.27 -12.72
C ASP A 40 5.17 0.52 -11.99
N VAL A 41 4.21 1.06 -12.74
CA VAL A 41 3.06 1.78 -12.17
C VAL A 41 2.22 0.86 -11.30
N ALA A 42 1.89 -0.35 -11.78
CA ALA A 42 1.13 -1.33 -11.01
C ALA A 42 1.88 -1.74 -9.73
N GLY A 43 3.20 -1.93 -9.79
CA GLY A 43 4.03 -2.21 -8.62
C GLY A 43 4.01 -1.08 -7.60
N GLU A 44 4.07 0.18 -8.05
CA GLU A 44 3.90 1.33 -7.15
C GLU A 44 2.52 1.35 -6.48
N LEU A 45 1.44 1.07 -7.24
CA LEU A 45 0.08 1.01 -6.70
C LEU A 45 -0.07 -0.11 -5.66
N ILE A 46 0.38 -1.33 -6.00
CA ILE A 46 0.37 -2.50 -5.11
C ILE A 46 1.10 -2.17 -3.80
N THR A 47 2.32 -1.64 -3.87
CA THR A 47 3.09 -1.34 -2.65
C THR A 47 2.43 -0.25 -1.79
N ASN A 48 1.74 0.72 -2.38
CA ASN A 48 0.97 1.70 -1.61
C ASN A 48 -0.29 1.08 -0.97
N ILE A 49 -0.98 0.17 -1.66
CA ILE A 49 -2.16 -0.51 -1.11
C ILE A 49 -1.75 -1.41 0.06
N CYS A 50 -0.70 -2.22 -0.09
CA CYS A 50 -0.13 -3.02 0.99
C CYS A 50 0.24 -2.16 2.21
N GLY A 51 0.82 -0.98 1.97
CA GLY A 51 1.12 -0.03 3.04
C GLY A 51 -0.13 0.45 3.79
N ALA A 52 -1.24 0.70 3.08
CA ALA A 52 -2.50 1.09 3.71
C ALA A 52 -3.11 -0.05 4.53
N GLN A 53 -3.03 -1.29 4.03
CA GLN A 53 -3.46 -2.48 4.78
C GLN A 53 -2.63 -2.71 6.03
N GLU A 54 -1.32 -2.48 5.98
CA GLU A 54 -0.46 -2.57 7.16
C GLU A 54 -0.87 -1.55 8.24
N VAL A 55 -1.23 -0.33 7.85
CA VAL A 55 -1.76 0.69 8.79
C VAL A 55 -3.10 0.23 9.38
N HIS A 56 -4.02 -0.30 8.57
CA HIS A 56 -5.28 -0.90 9.06
C HIS A 56 -5.02 -2.01 10.09
N ALA A 57 -4.07 -2.91 9.81
CA ALA A 57 -3.70 -4.00 10.71
C ALA A 57 -3.12 -3.50 12.03
N GLN A 58 -2.27 -2.47 12.01
CA GLN A 58 -1.73 -1.86 13.22
C GLN A 58 -2.81 -1.21 14.08
N VAL A 59 -3.76 -0.50 13.46
CA VAL A 59 -4.88 0.11 14.18
C VAL A 59 -5.80 -0.95 14.79
N LYS A 60 -6.09 -2.03 14.06
CA LYS A 60 -6.81 -3.20 14.59
C LYS A 60 -6.10 -3.87 15.77
N ALA A 61 -4.76 -3.86 15.76
CA ALA A 61 -3.93 -4.37 16.85
C ALA A 61 -3.87 -3.41 18.07
N GLY A 62 -4.53 -2.26 18.01
CA GLY A 62 -4.66 -1.31 19.12
C GLY A 62 -3.73 -0.10 19.05
N ALA A 63 -2.97 0.08 17.96
CA ALA A 63 -2.22 1.31 17.74
C ALA A 63 -3.19 2.48 17.48
N SER A 64 -2.82 3.68 17.93
CA SER A 64 -3.53 4.89 17.47
C SER A 64 -3.24 5.11 15.98
N GLU A 65 -4.19 5.68 15.24
CA GLU A 65 -4.01 6.00 13.81
C GLU A 65 -2.74 6.84 13.57
N LYS A 66 -2.48 7.81 14.45
CA LYS A 66 -1.29 8.65 14.39
C LYS A 66 -0.02 7.82 14.54
N ASP A 67 0.03 6.92 15.52
CA ASP A 67 1.21 6.11 15.78
C ASP A 67 1.43 5.09 14.66
N ALA A 68 0.36 4.51 14.12
CA ALA A 68 0.43 3.59 12.99
C ALA A 68 0.99 4.26 11.73
N LEU A 69 0.45 5.43 11.37
CA LEU A 69 0.93 6.21 10.22
C LEU A 69 2.38 6.69 10.40
N ASN A 70 2.76 7.11 11.62
CA ASN A 70 4.13 7.54 11.90
C ASN A 70 5.12 6.38 11.92
N GLY A 71 4.75 5.25 12.52
CA GLY A 71 5.56 4.03 12.54
C GLY A 71 5.79 3.50 11.13
N PHE A 72 4.76 3.52 10.30
CA PHE A 72 4.89 3.19 8.89
C PHE A 72 5.79 4.17 8.13
N ALA A 73 5.66 5.48 8.36
CA ALA A 73 6.54 6.48 7.75
C ALA A 73 8.02 6.24 8.08
N GLN A 74 8.32 5.90 9.34
CA GLN A 74 9.68 5.55 9.77
C GLN A 74 10.19 4.29 9.07
N LYS A 75 9.33 3.27 8.90
CA LYS A 75 9.67 2.04 8.17
C LYS A 75 10.06 2.35 6.72
N VAL A 76 9.26 3.14 6.02
CA VAL A 76 9.54 3.53 4.62
C VAL A 76 10.84 4.31 4.53
N MET A 77 11.05 5.32 5.39
CA MET A 77 12.27 6.12 5.39
C MET A 77 13.51 5.29 5.73
N GLY A 78 13.43 4.38 6.70
CA GLY A 78 14.52 3.47 7.07
C GLY A 78 14.81 2.38 6.01
N SER A 79 13.93 2.22 5.02
CA SER A 79 14.13 1.30 3.89
C SER A 79 14.87 1.97 2.71
N ILE A 80 15.09 3.29 2.76
CA ILE A 80 15.73 4.07 1.69
C ILE A 80 17.25 4.23 1.94
N ASP A 81 17.70 4.13 3.20
CA ASP A 81 19.11 4.27 3.60
C ASP A 81 19.88 2.93 3.67
N ARG A 82 19.52 1.92 2.87
CA ARG A 82 20.29 0.67 2.75
C ARG A 82 20.50 0.22 1.31
#